data_AF-A0A1Q5Q071-F1
#
_entry.id   AF-A0A1Q5Q071-F1
#
_cell.length_a   1.000
_cell.length_b   1.000
_cell.length_c   1.000
_cell.angle_alpha   90.00
_cell.angle_beta   90.00
_cell.angle_gamma   90.00
#
_symmetry.space_group_name_H-M   'P 1'
#
loop_
_entity.id
_entity.type
_entity.pdbx_description
1 polymer ?
#
loop_
_entity_poly.entity_id
_entity_poly.type
_entity_poly.pdbx_seq_one_letter_code
_entity_poly.pdbx_strand_id
1 'polypeptide(L)'
;MTGRLFEAYPVGARDLEVEPHGDDPKALWAATHAILAQDPACRRIVLAVPAGDIPAIDFGERAGYRYVVDVEIHGDIELSLLAAEPAWVLKEPRAIETRAGH
;
A
#
# COMPACT_ATOMS: atom_id res chain seq x y z
N MET A 1 8.46 -9.28 -10.71
CA MET A 1 7.25 -8.45 -10.57
C MET A 1 7.56 -7.11 -11.20
N THR A 2 6.73 -6.63 -12.12
CA THR A 2 6.88 -5.36 -12.83
C THR A 2 5.79 -4.42 -12.33
N GLY A 3 6.14 -3.43 -11.50
CA GLY A 3 5.27 -2.40 -10.95
C GLY A 3 6.12 -1.21 -10.53
N ARG A 4 5.57 0.02 -10.58
CA ARG A 4 6.36 1.26 -10.43
C ARG A 4 7.02 1.39 -9.06
N LEU A 5 6.45 0.72 -8.05
CA LEU A 5 6.95 0.72 -6.68
C LEU A 5 8.21 -0.14 -6.45
N PHE A 6 8.53 -1.06 -7.38
CA PHE A 6 9.71 -1.93 -7.27
C PHE A 6 11.02 -1.14 -7.17
N GLU A 7 11.05 0.08 -7.71
CA GLU A 7 12.26 0.90 -7.81
C GLU A 7 12.36 1.97 -6.70
N ALA A 8 11.30 2.22 -5.92
CA ALA A 8 11.24 3.33 -4.95
C ALA A 8 10.97 2.91 -3.49
N TYR A 9 10.50 1.68 -3.25
CA TYR A 9 10.18 1.20 -1.90
C TYR A 9 10.75 -0.21 -1.72
N PRO A 10 11.16 -0.65 -0.50
CA PRO A 10 11.42 -2.06 -0.25
C PRO A 10 10.08 -2.81 -0.30
N VAL A 11 9.63 -3.11 -1.51
CA VAL A 11 8.55 -4.03 -1.81
C VAL A 11 9.07 -5.38 -1.31
N GLY A 12 8.51 -5.88 -0.20
CA GLY A 12 8.73 -7.27 0.16
C GLY A 12 8.27 -8.14 -1.02
N ALA A 13 8.83 -9.33 -1.21
CA ALA A 13 8.51 -10.22 -2.35
C ALA A 13 7.02 -10.64 -2.47
N ARG A 14 6.12 -10.08 -1.65
CA ARG A 14 4.68 -10.40 -1.52
C ARG A 14 3.79 -9.17 -1.31
N ASP A 15 4.27 -7.99 -1.64
CA ASP A 15 3.45 -6.78 -1.64
C ASP A 15 2.83 -6.62 -3.05
N LEU A 16 1.52 -6.40 -3.14
CA LEU A 16 0.81 -6.25 -4.42
C LEU A 16 0.38 -4.79 -4.60
N GLU A 17 0.67 -4.21 -5.76
CA GLU A 17 0.17 -2.90 -6.16
C GLU A 17 -1.19 -3.06 -6.87
N VAL A 18 -2.16 -2.20 -6.59
CA VAL A 18 -3.47 -2.19 -7.25
C VAL A 18 -3.78 -0.82 -7.85
N GLU A 19 -4.42 -0.84 -9.01
CA GLU A 19 -4.97 0.33 -9.68
C GLU A 19 -6.50 0.16 -9.76
N PRO A 20 -7.29 0.90 -8.95
CA PRO A 20 -8.74 0.79 -8.97
C PRO A 20 -9.31 1.42 -10.25
N HIS A 21 -10.20 0.69 -10.92
CA HIS A 21 -11.02 1.23 -12.01
C HIS A 21 -12.44 1.49 -11.50
N GLY A 22 -12.71 2.73 -11.10
CA GLY A 22 -13.99 3.16 -10.55
C GLY A 22 -13.83 4.01 -9.29
N ASP A 23 -14.95 4.51 -8.78
CA ASP A 23 -15.04 5.48 -7.69
C ASP A 23 -15.85 4.99 -6.48
N ASP A 24 -16.11 3.67 -6.38
CA ASP A 24 -16.78 3.05 -5.23
C ASP A 24 -15.77 2.41 -4.25
N PRO A 25 -15.58 3.00 -3.05
CA PRO A 25 -14.70 2.42 -2.02
C PRO A 25 -15.11 1.02 -1.58
N LYS A 26 -16.41 0.67 -1.65
CA LYS A 26 -16.88 -0.66 -1.26
C LYS A 26 -16.45 -1.73 -2.25
N ALA A 27 -16.44 -1.39 -3.54
CA ALA A 27 -15.93 -2.28 -4.58
C ALA A 27 -14.42 -2.53 -4.40
N LEU A 28 -13.64 -1.48 -4.11
CA LEU A 28 -12.21 -1.61 -3.80
C LEU A 28 -11.98 -2.46 -2.54
N TRP A 29 -12.75 -2.22 -1.47
CA TRP A 29 -12.70 -3.03 -0.25
C TRP A 29 -12.96 -4.52 -0.54
N ALA A 30 -14.02 -4.83 -1.30
CA ALA A 30 -14.38 -6.20 -1.63
C ALA A 30 -13.30 -6.91 -2.46
N ALA A 31 -12.74 -6.23 -3.47
CA ALA A 31 -11.65 -6.75 -4.29
C ALA A 31 -10.38 -7.00 -3.45
N THR A 32 -10.03 -6.05 -2.58
CA THR A 32 -8.89 -6.14 -1.66
C THR A 32 -9.00 -7.39 -0.77
N HIS A 33 -10.16 -7.58 -0.14
CA HIS A 33 -10.41 -8.76 0.70
C HIS A 33 -10.41 -10.07 -0.09
N ALA A 34 -10.92 -10.07 -1.33
CA ALA A 34 -10.88 -11.24 -2.19
C ALA A 34 -9.44 -11.64 -2.57
N ILE A 35 -8.55 -10.67 -2.83
CA ILE A 35 -7.13 -10.92 -3.12
C ILE A 35 -6.43 -11.50 -1.87
N LEU A 36 -6.59 -10.86 -0.71
CA LEU A 36 -5.98 -11.33 0.54
C LEU A 36 -6.46 -12.72 0.96
N ALA A 37 -7.71 -13.08 0.65
CA ALA A 37 -8.24 -14.42 0.91
C ALA A 37 -7.67 -15.49 -0.04
N GLN A 38 -7.36 -15.12 -1.28
CA GLN A 38 -6.79 -16.03 -2.29
C GLN A 38 -5.29 -16.25 -2.11
N ASP A 39 -4.57 -15.27 -1.57
CA ASP A 39 -3.14 -15.38 -1.25
C ASP A 39 -2.89 -15.13 0.24
N PRO A 40 -2.89 -16.19 1.07
CA PRO A 40 -2.58 -16.09 2.50
C PRO A 40 -1.16 -15.58 2.80
N ALA A 41 -0.26 -15.57 1.81
CA ALA A 41 1.10 -15.09 1.97
C ALA A 41 1.24 -13.59 1.66
N CYS A 42 0.23 -12.97 1.04
CA CYS A 42 0.19 -11.54 0.77
C CYS A 42 0.13 -10.78 2.09
N ARG A 43 1.13 -9.90 2.30
CA ARG A 43 1.26 -9.13 3.55
C ARG A 43 0.65 -7.75 3.46
N ARG A 44 0.59 -7.19 2.26
CA ARG A 44 -0.03 -5.89 2.02
C ARG A 44 -0.45 -5.74 0.56
N ILE A 45 -1.52 -5.00 0.39
CA ILE A 45 -1.95 -4.46 -0.90
C ILE A 45 -1.74 -2.95 -0.85
N VAL A 46 -1.03 -2.39 -1.82
CA VAL A 46 -0.65 -0.98 -1.89
C VAL A 46 -1.47 -0.28 -2.97
N LEU A 47 -2.08 0.82 -2.58
CA LEU A 47 -2.69 1.80 -3.47
C LEU A 47 -1.75 3.01 -3.56
N ALA A 48 -1.31 3.34 -4.78
CA ALA A 48 -0.53 4.54 -5.03
C ALA A 48 -1.43 5.60 -5.69
N VAL A 49 -1.42 6.81 -5.13
CA VAL A 49 -2.18 7.97 -5.67
C VAL A 49 -1.23 9.15 -5.82
N PRO A 50 -1.53 10.16 -6.65
CA PRO A 50 -0.72 11.38 -6.73
C PRO A 50 -0.55 12.00 -5.34
N ALA A 51 0.66 12.46 -5.03
CA ALA A 51 0.93 13.07 -3.73
C ALA A 51 0.04 14.30 -3.50
N GLY A 52 -0.54 14.38 -2.30
CA GLY A 52 -1.45 15.47 -1.91
C GLY A 52 -2.85 15.42 -2.54
N ASP A 53 -3.19 14.38 -3.31
CA ASP A 53 -4.56 14.17 -3.81
C ASP A 53 -5.49 13.72 -2.67
N ILE A 54 -6.01 14.69 -1.92
CA ILE A 54 -6.86 14.46 -0.75
C ILE A 54 -8.12 13.63 -1.11
N PRO A 55 -8.84 13.89 -2.22
CA PRO A 55 -9.95 13.02 -2.64
C PRO A 55 -9.54 11.56 -2.87
N ALA A 56 -8.39 11.30 -3.51
CA ALA A 56 -7.93 9.94 -3.76
C ALA A 56 -7.49 9.23 -2.46
N ILE A 57 -6.91 9.97 -1.53
CA ILE A 57 -6.56 9.48 -0.20
C ILE A 57 -7.83 9.11 0.58
N ASP A 58 -8.82 10.00 0.67
CA ASP A 58 -10.11 9.73 1.34
C ASP A 58 -10.82 8.50 0.74
N PHE A 59 -10.79 8.36 -0.59
CA PHE A 59 -11.32 7.19 -1.28
C PHE A 59 -10.65 5.89 -0.80
N GLY A 60 -9.32 5.87 -0.72
CA GLY A 60 -8.57 4.70 -0.23
C GLY A 60 -8.85 4.41 1.24
N GLU A 61 -8.91 5.44 2.10
CA GLU A 61 -9.22 5.29 3.52
C GLU A 61 -10.63 4.73 3.76
N ARG A 62 -11.61 5.19 2.99
CA ARG A 62 -12.98 4.64 3.01
C ARG A 62 -13.06 3.20 2.51
N ALA A 63 -12.07 2.76 1.72
CA ALA A 63 -11.91 1.37 1.30
C ALA A 63 -11.10 0.52 2.30
N GLY A 64 -10.67 1.09 3.44
CA GLY A 64 -9.93 0.40 4.50
C GLY A 64 -8.41 0.43 4.36
N TYR A 65 -7.87 1.25 3.45
CA TYR A 65 -6.43 1.46 3.34
C TYR A 65 -5.98 2.49 4.37
N ARG A 66 -4.74 2.36 4.85
CA ARG A 66 -4.10 3.33 5.74
C ARG A 66 -2.98 4.04 5.01
N TYR A 67 -2.93 5.36 5.08
CA TYR A 67 -1.77 6.13 4.60
C TYR A 67 -0.47 5.65 5.25
N VAL A 68 0.59 5.50 4.46
CA VAL A 68 1.89 5.01 4.90
C VAL A 68 2.96 6.09 4.77
N VAL A 69 3.17 6.61 3.57
CA VAL A 69 4.29 7.50 3.25
C VAL A 69 4.08 8.15 1.89
N ASP A 70 4.67 9.33 1.68
CA ASP A 70 4.88 9.89 0.33
C ASP A 70 6.24 9.46 -0.20
N VAL A 71 6.29 9.01 -1.45
CA VAL A 71 7.52 8.62 -2.14
C VAL A 71 7.71 9.44 -3.40
N GLU A 72 8.96 9.73 -3.71
CA GLU A 72 9.36 10.26 -5.00
C GLU A 72 9.91 9.10 -5.83
N ILE A 73 9.36 8.91 -7.03
CA ILE A 73 9.77 7.89 -7.99
C ILE A 73 10.32 8.61 -9.21
N HIS A 74 11.46 8.15 -9.74
CA HIS A 74 12.11 8.69 -10.94
C HIS A 74 12.53 10.17 -10.88
N GLY A 75 12.48 10.81 -9.70
CA GLY A 75 12.96 12.18 -9.49
C GLY A 75 11.91 13.27 -9.80
N ASP A 76 10.71 12.89 -10.21
CA ASP A 76 9.66 13.83 -10.62
C ASP A 76 8.22 13.35 -10.36
N ILE A 77 8.01 12.08 -10.01
CA ILE A 77 6.69 11.52 -9.70
C ILE A 77 6.56 11.37 -8.18
N GLU A 78 5.79 12.26 -7.56
CA GLU A 78 5.43 12.13 -6.15
C GLU A 78 4.12 11.35 -5.98
N LEU A 79 4.16 10.28 -5.18
CA LEU A 79 3.00 9.44 -4.88
C LEU A 79 2.78 9.32 -3.37
N SER A 80 1.52 9.40 -2.94
CA SER A 80 1.11 8.95 -1.61
C SER A 80 0.79 7.46 -1.66
N LEU A 81 1.42 6.68 -0.78
CA LEU A 81 1.20 5.24 -0.66
C LEU A 81 0.25 4.94 0.49
N LEU A 82 -0.82 4.21 0.20
CA LEU A 82 -1.74 3.66 1.17
C LEU A 82 -1.66 2.13 1.15
N ALA A 83 -1.83 1.49 2.31
CA ALA A 83 -1.77 0.03 2.41
C ALA A 83 -2.98 -0.56 3.13
N ALA A 84 -3.52 -1.64 2.57
CA ALA A 84 -4.41 -2.56 3.25
C ALA A 84 -3.62 -3.81 3.68
N GLU A 85 -3.66 -4.14 4.97
CA GLU A 85 -2.86 -5.21 5.57
C GLU A 85 -3.81 -6.18 6.32
N PRO A 86 -3.60 -7.51 6.22
CA PRO A 86 -4.33 -8.46 7.04
C PRO A 86 -4.16 -8.18 8.54
N ALA A 87 -5.18 -8.50 9.34
CA ALA A 87 -5.17 -8.23 10.78
C ALA A 87 -3.98 -8.88 11.53
N TRP A 88 -3.40 -9.97 11.02
CA TRP A 88 -2.23 -10.61 11.62
C TRP A 88 -0.93 -9.81 11.40
N VAL A 89 -0.81 -9.09 10.29
CA VAL A 89 0.34 -8.20 10.00
C VAL A 89 0.37 -7.04 10.98
N LEU A 90 -0.80 -6.49 11.32
CA LEU A 90 -0.95 -5.37 12.25
C LEU A 90 -0.65 -5.74 13.72
N LYS A 91 -0.56 -7.04 14.05
CA LYS A 91 -0.24 -7.52 15.40
C LYS A 91 1.25 -7.70 15.65
N GLU A 92 2.08 -7.71 14.61
CA GLU A 92 3.53 -7.81 14.77
C GLU A 92 4.10 -6.40 15.08
N PRO A 93 4.77 -6.20 16.23
CA PRO A 93 5.43 -4.94 16.51
C PRO A 93 6.49 -4.71 15.43
N ARG A 94 6.47 -3.54 14.77
CA ARG A 94 7.54 -3.16 13.85
C ARG A 94 8.84 -3.11 14.63
N ALA A 95 9.73 -4.06 14.42
CA ALA A 95 11.10 -3.97 14.89
C ALA A 95 11.74 -2.79 14.14
N ILE A 96 11.84 -1.64 14.81
CA ILE A 96 12.75 -0.58 14.38
C ILE A 96 14.13 -1.07 14.82
N GLU A 97 14.84 -1.78 13.95
CA GLU A 97 16.27 -2.00 14.15
C GLU A 97 17.00 -0.68 13.88
N THR A 98 17.12 0.14 14.92
CA THR A 98 18.06 1.27 14.89
C THR A 98 19.46 0.67 14.92
N ARG A 99 20.11 0.61 13.77
CA ARG A 99 21.53 0.29 13.69
C ARG A 99 22.30 1.45 14.33
N ALA A 100 22.54 1.36 15.63
CA ALA A 100 23.48 2.24 16.32
C ALA A 100 24.86 1.98 15.72
N GLY A 101 25.41 3.00 15.07
CA GLY A 101 26.75 2.98 14.51
C GLY A 101 27.80 2.79 15.61
N HIS A 102 28.78 1.96 15.29
CA HIS A 102 30.04 1.80 16.00
C HIS A 102 30.92 3.04 15.89
#